data_AF-A0A8T7FX79-F1
#
_entry.id   AF-A0A8T7FX79-F1
#
_cell.length_a   1.000
_cell.length_b   1.000
_cell.length_c   1.000
_cell.angle_alpha   90.00
_cell.angle_beta   90.00
_cell.angle_gamma   90.00
#
_symmetry.space_group_name_H-M   'P 1'
#
loop_
_entity.id
_entity.type
_entity.pdbx_description
1 polymer ?
#
loop_
_entity_poly.entity_id
_entity_poly.type
_entity_poly.pdbx_seq_one_letter_code
_entity_poly.pdbx_strand_id
1 'polypeptide(L)'
;MSTNSFFAKFMRFIGIVLMGLTGGFTLLGGIGTTCAALFPTNYESMAALAPFQWLYILFVIVGIALGVWGIWATVKLVKGTSDSYVMSIRMLVAGVLVGGFHIYMSQAPRGKSMPVDAVVYTTVLTLIVFLLFRIPFIWQGVDFVKAKASQNKPAGGAAAILLGIMTLTIQHAMASTHTWGGVNYADAFSSTMTAIGIGLLILGAGIFVSMAKVWEPAHRLEVQERGA
;
A
#
# COMPACT_ATOMS: atom_id res chain seq x y z
N MET A 1 14.82 23.68 1.94
CA MET A 1 14.78 23.05 0.59
C MET A 1 13.56 23.53 -0.19
N SER A 2 13.68 23.82 -1.49
CA SER A 2 12.54 24.27 -2.31
C SER A 2 11.58 23.12 -2.66
N THR A 3 10.27 23.37 -2.58
CA THR A 3 9.19 22.45 -2.96
C THR A 3 9.28 22.00 -4.42
N ASN A 4 9.86 22.82 -5.31
CA ASN A 4 9.98 22.48 -6.73
C ASN A 4 11.31 21.78 -7.08
N SER A 5 12.21 21.60 -6.10
CA SER A 5 13.46 20.88 -6.32
C SER A 5 13.22 19.42 -6.73
N PHE A 6 14.16 18.87 -7.50
CA PHE A 6 14.13 17.47 -7.91
C PHE A 6 14.03 16.53 -6.70
N PHE A 7 14.86 16.78 -5.68
CA PHE A 7 14.89 15.97 -4.46
C PHE A 7 13.55 15.98 -3.70
N ALA A 8 12.89 17.14 -3.59
CA ALA A 8 11.56 17.24 -2.98
C ALA A 8 10.46 16.50 -3.77
N LYS A 9 10.50 16.56 -5.12
CA LYS A 9 9.60 15.80 -5.99
C LYS A 9 9.82 14.30 -5.84
N PHE A 10 11.08 13.87 -5.83
CA PHE A 10 11.45 12.46 -5.66
C PHE A 10 10.99 11.91 -4.31
N MET A 11 11.18 12.64 -3.21
CA MET A 11 10.70 12.20 -1.89
C MET A 11 9.17 12.08 -1.82
N ARG A 12 8.42 13.03 -2.39
CA ARG A 12 6.95 12.91 -2.49
C ARG A 12 6.54 11.71 -3.33
N PHE A 13 7.25 11.46 -4.43
CA PHE A 13 7.02 10.29 -5.28
C PHE A 13 7.19 8.99 -4.49
N ILE A 14 8.32 8.82 -3.80
CA ILE A 14 8.59 7.65 -2.97
C ILE A 14 7.56 7.52 -1.85
N GLY A 15 7.19 8.62 -1.18
CA GLY A 15 6.18 8.61 -0.13
C GLY A 15 4.82 8.08 -0.61
N ILE A 16 4.36 8.54 -1.77
CA ILE A 16 3.08 8.10 -2.36
C ILE A 16 3.15 6.62 -2.76
N VAL A 17 4.24 6.20 -3.41
CA VAL A 17 4.42 4.80 -3.83
C VAL A 17 4.46 3.86 -2.62
N LEU A 18 5.25 4.20 -1.59
CA LEU A 18 5.32 3.41 -0.36
C LEU A 18 3.98 3.33 0.36
N MET A 19 3.25 4.45 0.45
CA MET A 19 1.92 4.46 1.06
C MET A 19 0.94 3.56 0.28
N GLY A 20 0.96 3.64 -1.05
CA GLY A 20 0.10 2.83 -1.93
C GLY A 20 0.38 1.34 -1.80
N LEU A 21 1.66 0.95 -1.83
CA LEU A 21 2.08 -0.43 -1.63
C LEU A 21 1.76 -0.92 -0.21
N THR A 22 1.95 -0.08 0.82
CA THR A 22 1.63 -0.44 2.21
C THR A 22 0.14 -0.67 2.40
N GLY A 23 -0.71 0.24 1.91
CA GLY A 23 -2.17 0.09 1.98
C GLY A 23 -2.64 -1.14 1.21
N GLY A 24 -2.12 -1.35 0.00
CA GLY A 24 -2.45 -2.51 -0.81
C GLY A 24 -1.99 -3.84 -0.19
N PHE A 25 -0.77 -3.90 0.35
CA PHE A 25 -0.25 -5.11 0.99
C PHE A 25 -1.00 -5.42 2.29
N THR A 26 -1.38 -4.40 3.05
CA THR A 26 -2.24 -4.56 4.23
C THR A 26 -3.61 -5.12 3.85
N LEU A 27 -4.22 -4.60 2.78
CA LEU A 27 -5.51 -5.09 2.28
C LEU A 27 -5.43 -6.55 1.84
N LEU A 28 -4.43 -6.89 1.01
CA LEU A 28 -4.22 -8.25 0.54
C LEU A 28 -3.89 -9.21 1.69
N GLY A 29 -3.10 -8.76 2.68
CA GLY A 29 -2.80 -9.53 3.88
C GLY A 29 -4.06 -9.81 4.70
N GLY A 30 -4.89 -8.80 4.96
CA GLY A 30 -6.17 -8.97 5.67
C GLY A 30 -7.09 -9.98 4.96
N ILE A 31 -7.31 -9.81 3.66
CA ILE A 31 -8.14 -10.73 2.87
C ILE A 31 -7.54 -12.14 2.87
N GLY A 32 -6.23 -12.26 2.63
CA GLY A 32 -5.52 -13.54 2.56
C GLY A 32 -5.54 -14.34 3.87
N THR A 33 -5.68 -13.69 5.02
CA THR A 33 -5.80 -14.37 6.32
C THR A 33 -7.18 -14.96 6.62
N THR A 34 -8.19 -14.69 5.77
CA THR A 34 -9.58 -15.11 6.00
C THR A 34 -9.72 -16.63 6.12
N CYS A 35 -8.99 -17.42 5.31
CA CYS A 35 -9.07 -18.88 5.33
C CYS A 35 -8.62 -19.46 6.69
N ALA A 36 -7.51 -18.96 7.23
CA ALA A 36 -7.01 -19.36 8.54
C ALA A 36 -7.88 -18.85 9.70
N ALA A 37 -8.49 -17.67 9.55
CA ALA A 37 -9.36 -17.08 10.56
C ALA A 37 -10.74 -17.77 10.65
N LEU A 38 -11.30 -18.24 9.53
CA LEU A 38 -12.61 -18.90 9.52
C LEU A 38 -12.52 -20.41 9.74
N PHE A 39 -11.43 -21.05 9.33
CA PHE A 39 -11.27 -22.51 9.39
C PHE A 39 -9.89 -22.93 9.94
N PRO A 40 -9.51 -22.49 11.16
CA PRO A 40 -8.17 -22.75 11.71
C PRO A 40 -7.84 -24.24 11.84
N THR A 41 -8.83 -25.12 12.04
CA THR A 41 -8.65 -26.57 12.19
C THR A 41 -8.39 -27.31 10.87
N ASN A 42 -8.62 -26.68 9.73
CA ASN A 42 -8.32 -27.27 8.42
C ASN A 42 -6.82 -27.22 8.08
N TYR A 43 -6.03 -26.50 8.89
CA TYR A 43 -4.60 -26.31 8.68
C TYR A 43 -3.86 -26.65 9.97
N GLU A 44 -3.05 -27.72 9.96
CA GLU A 44 -2.33 -28.21 11.15
C GLU A 44 -1.54 -27.10 11.86
N SER A 45 -0.84 -26.26 11.09
CA SER A 45 -0.05 -25.13 11.61
C SER A 45 -0.89 -23.99 12.25
N MET A 46 -2.21 -23.99 12.05
CA MET A 46 -3.15 -22.97 12.52
C MET A 46 -4.14 -23.52 13.56
N ALA A 47 -4.16 -24.83 13.82
CA ALA A 47 -5.11 -25.44 14.75
C ALA A 47 -5.03 -24.86 16.17
N ALA A 48 -3.82 -24.47 16.61
CA ALA A 48 -3.59 -23.79 17.88
C ALA A 48 -4.29 -22.42 18.01
N LEU A 49 -4.75 -21.84 16.89
CA LEU A 49 -5.49 -20.58 16.85
C LEU A 49 -6.99 -20.76 17.09
N ALA A 50 -7.52 -21.99 17.03
CA ALA A 50 -8.95 -22.27 17.14
C ALA A 50 -9.61 -21.66 18.41
N PRO A 51 -8.98 -21.69 19.61
CA PRO A 51 -9.56 -21.04 20.80
C PRO A 51 -9.69 -19.50 20.67
N PHE A 52 -8.89 -18.89 19.79
CA PHE A 52 -8.85 -17.45 19.56
C PHE A 52 -9.47 -17.04 18.22
N GLN A 53 -10.26 -17.92 17.58
CA GLN A 53 -10.80 -17.71 16.24
C GLN A 53 -11.50 -16.35 16.08
N TRP A 54 -12.30 -15.94 17.07
CA TRP A 54 -12.99 -14.65 17.08
C TRP A 54 -12.03 -13.46 16.95
N LEU A 55 -10.86 -13.54 17.57
CA LEU A 55 -9.84 -12.49 17.54
C LEU A 55 -9.18 -12.43 16.15
N TYR A 56 -8.95 -13.58 15.51
CA TYR A 56 -8.43 -13.63 14.14
C TYR A 56 -9.44 -13.12 13.11
N ILE A 57 -10.73 -13.35 13.31
CA ILE A 57 -11.78 -12.73 12.49
C ILE A 57 -11.75 -11.21 12.66
N LEU A 58 -11.60 -10.72 13.90
CA LEU A 58 -11.44 -9.29 14.13
C LEU A 58 -10.21 -8.71 13.42
N PHE A 59 -9.08 -9.43 13.45
CA PHE A 59 -7.88 -9.01 12.74
C PHE A 59 -8.06 -8.95 11.22
N VAL A 60 -8.81 -9.88 10.61
CA VAL A 60 -9.18 -9.82 9.19
C VAL A 60 -9.96 -8.55 8.90
N ILE A 61 -11.02 -8.28 9.65
CA ILE A 61 -11.90 -7.11 9.45
C ILE A 61 -11.10 -5.81 9.61
N VAL A 62 -10.32 -5.70 10.68
CA VAL A 62 -9.49 -4.52 10.94
C VAL A 62 -8.39 -4.37 9.88
N GLY A 63 -7.76 -5.45 9.46
CA GLY A 63 -6.75 -5.45 8.39
C GLY A 63 -7.31 -4.94 7.07
N ILE A 64 -8.50 -5.39 6.68
CA ILE A 64 -9.20 -4.88 5.49
C ILE A 64 -9.50 -3.38 5.64
N ALA A 65 -10.06 -2.97 6.79
CA ALA A 65 -10.37 -1.56 7.05
C ALA A 65 -9.12 -0.66 6.99
N LEU A 66 -8.01 -1.10 7.59
CA LEU A 66 -6.73 -0.42 7.55
C LEU A 66 -6.16 -0.37 6.13
N GLY A 67 -6.25 -1.45 5.36
CA GLY A 67 -5.83 -1.49 3.96
C GLY A 67 -6.58 -0.47 3.09
N VAL A 68 -7.90 -0.43 3.21
CA VAL A 68 -8.75 0.57 2.54
C VAL A 68 -8.39 1.99 2.99
N TRP A 69 -8.16 2.20 4.30
CA TRP A 69 -7.71 3.47 4.83
C TRP A 69 -6.35 3.88 4.23
N GLY A 70 -5.41 2.95 4.09
CA GLY A 70 -4.09 3.21 3.48
C GLY A 70 -4.18 3.62 2.01
N ILE A 71 -5.05 2.96 1.24
CA ILE A 71 -5.32 3.34 -0.16
C ILE A 71 -5.95 4.74 -0.21
N TRP A 72 -6.90 5.04 0.68
CA TRP A 72 -7.52 6.35 0.74
C TRP A 72 -6.53 7.47 1.13
N ALA A 73 -5.61 7.19 2.06
CA ALA A 73 -4.52 8.10 2.42
C ALA A 73 -3.59 8.36 1.22
N THR A 74 -3.29 7.32 0.43
CA THR A 74 -2.51 7.44 -0.82
C THR A 74 -3.17 8.39 -1.81
N VAL A 75 -4.49 8.23 -2.04
CA VAL A 75 -5.25 9.14 -2.91
C VAL A 75 -5.19 10.58 -2.40
N LYS A 76 -5.27 10.79 -1.09
CA LYS A 76 -5.15 12.13 -0.49
C LYS A 76 -3.76 12.74 -0.64
N LEU A 77 -2.69 11.95 -0.51
CA LEU A 77 -1.32 12.40 -0.79
C LEU A 77 -1.15 12.82 -2.26
N VAL A 78 -1.71 12.05 -3.20
CA VAL A 78 -1.71 12.41 -4.63
C VAL A 78 -2.46 13.73 -4.86
N LYS A 79 -3.59 13.91 -4.19
CA LYS A 79 -4.40 15.14 -4.28
C LYS A 79 -3.80 16.34 -3.54
N GLY A 80 -2.89 16.11 -2.59
CA GLY A 80 -2.32 17.16 -1.75
C GLY A 80 -3.32 17.77 -0.76
N THR A 81 -4.25 16.98 -0.20
CA THR A 81 -5.21 17.52 0.77
C THR A 81 -4.51 17.90 2.09
N SER A 82 -5.06 18.87 2.81
CA SER A 82 -4.47 19.42 4.05
C SER A 82 -4.27 18.37 5.15
N ASP A 83 -5.08 17.32 5.15
CA ASP A 83 -5.05 16.23 6.11
C ASP A 83 -4.28 14.99 5.62
N SER A 84 -3.81 14.98 4.37
CA SER A 84 -3.21 13.81 3.71
C SER A 84 -2.10 13.16 4.54
N TYR A 85 -1.14 13.97 4.98
CA TYR A 85 0.02 13.49 5.74
C TYR A 85 -0.35 12.98 7.14
N VAL A 86 -1.22 13.70 7.87
CA VAL A 86 -1.68 13.28 9.20
C VAL A 86 -2.46 11.97 9.10
N MET A 87 -3.28 11.83 8.06
CA MET A 87 -4.04 10.61 7.82
C MET A 87 -3.13 9.42 7.52
N SER A 88 -2.07 9.60 6.72
CA SER A 88 -1.04 8.58 6.51
C SER A 88 -0.37 8.16 7.80
N ILE A 89 0.09 9.11 8.62
CA ILE A 89 0.73 8.80 9.92
C ILE A 89 -0.22 8.02 10.82
N ARG A 90 -1.49 8.43 10.94
CA ARG A 90 -2.48 7.74 11.77
C ARG A 90 -2.72 6.30 11.32
N MET A 91 -2.89 6.09 10.00
CA MET A 91 -3.05 4.74 9.46
C MET A 91 -1.81 3.88 9.71
N LEU A 92 -0.61 4.42 9.48
CA LEU A 92 0.64 3.68 9.67
C LEU A 92 0.85 3.30 11.15
N VAL A 93 0.61 4.22 12.08
CA VAL A 93 0.68 3.93 13.52
C VAL A 93 -0.35 2.88 13.92
N ALA A 94 -1.61 3.01 13.47
CA ALA A 94 -2.65 2.02 13.75
C ALA A 94 -2.27 0.64 13.18
N GLY A 95 -1.74 0.59 11.95
CA GLY A 95 -1.25 -0.63 11.31
C GLY A 95 -0.11 -1.30 12.07
N VAL A 96 0.86 -0.54 12.56
CA VAL A 96 1.95 -1.07 13.40
C VAL A 96 1.42 -1.62 14.72
N LEU A 97 0.50 -0.91 15.39
CA LEU A 97 -0.04 -1.35 16.67
C LEU A 97 -0.88 -2.62 16.53
N VAL A 98 -1.83 -2.64 15.58
CA VAL A 98 -2.69 -3.80 15.34
C VAL A 98 -1.86 -4.98 14.82
N GLY A 99 -0.96 -4.73 13.87
CA GLY A 99 -0.07 -5.74 13.31
C GLY A 99 0.88 -6.32 14.35
N GLY A 100 1.51 -5.49 15.17
CA GLY A 100 2.37 -5.93 16.26
C GLY A 100 1.61 -6.78 17.29
N PHE A 101 0.39 -6.38 17.63
CA PHE A 101 -0.47 -7.18 18.51
C PHE A 101 -0.86 -8.52 17.86
N HIS A 102 -1.17 -8.55 16.56
CA HIS A 102 -1.40 -9.79 15.82
C HIS A 102 -0.19 -10.73 15.85
N ILE A 103 1.03 -10.21 15.63
CA ILE A 103 2.27 -11.00 15.71
C ILE A 103 2.43 -11.59 17.12
N TYR A 104 2.27 -10.76 18.16
CA TYR A 104 2.39 -11.19 19.55
C TYR A 104 1.40 -12.33 19.88
N MET A 105 0.12 -12.13 19.55
CA MET A 105 -0.94 -13.12 19.78
C MET A 105 -0.76 -14.39 18.95
N SER A 106 -0.04 -14.33 17.83
CA SER A 106 0.24 -15.50 16.99
C SER A 106 1.46 -16.28 17.46
N GLN A 107 2.49 -15.60 17.98
CA GLN A 107 3.69 -16.26 18.49
C GLN A 107 3.47 -16.97 19.83
N ALA A 108 2.66 -16.39 20.73
CA ALA A 108 2.40 -16.99 22.03
C ALA A 108 1.85 -18.44 21.98
N PRO A 109 0.87 -18.77 21.11
CA PRO A 109 0.35 -20.14 20.98
C PRO A 109 1.11 -21.03 19.98
N ARG A 110 1.86 -20.46 19.01
CA ARG A 110 2.49 -21.25 17.92
C ARG A 110 4.01 -21.37 18.01
N GLY A 111 4.66 -20.55 18.83
CA GLY A 111 6.12 -20.48 18.94
C GLY A 111 6.85 -19.98 17.69
N LYS A 112 6.13 -19.62 16.62
CA LYS A 112 6.65 -19.08 15.36
C LYS A 112 5.74 -17.99 14.84
N SER A 113 6.32 -17.07 14.08
CA SER A 113 5.62 -15.92 13.54
C SER A 113 4.90 -16.23 12.22
N MET A 114 3.97 -15.37 11.79
CA MET A 114 3.09 -15.63 10.63
C MET A 114 3.64 -14.96 9.36
N PRO A 115 3.30 -15.42 8.16
CA PRO A 115 3.65 -14.70 6.92
C PRO A 115 3.17 -13.24 6.89
N VAL A 116 2.13 -12.91 7.67
CA VAL A 116 1.59 -11.54 7.86
C VAL A 116 2.61 -10.58 8.48
N ASP A 117 3.68 -11.07 9.11
CA ASP A 117 4.76 -10.24 9.64
C ASP A 117 5.34 -9.29 8.58
N ALA A 118 5.41 -9.73 7.32
CA ALA A 118 5.91 -8.92 6.21
C ALA A 118 5.06 -7.64 5.99
N VAL A 119 3.74 -7.70 6.26
CA VAL A 119 2.86 -6.53 6.22
C VAL A 119 3.26 -5.53 7.29
N VAL A 120 3.52 -5.99 8.51
CA VAL A 120 3.93 -5.15 9.64
C VAL A 120 5.29 -4.51 9.37
N TYR A 121 6.27 -5.29 8.89
CA TYR A 121 7.59 -4.76 8.55
C TYR A 121 7.53 -3.70 7.45
N THR A 122 6.70 -3.92 6.43
CA THR A 122 6.47 -2.92 5.37
C THR A 122 5.83 -1.65 5.94
N THR A 123 4.87 -1.79 6.86
CA THR A 123 4.23 -0.65 7.51
C THR A 123 5.21 0.12 8.40
N VAL A 124 6.07 -0.57 9.15
CA VAL A 124 7.13 0.05 9.96
C VAL A 124 8.11 0.81 9.08
N LEU A 125 8.57 0.22 7.97
CA LEU A 125 9.45 0.90 7.02
C LEU A 125 8.82 2.19 6.49
N THR A 126 7.56 2.11 6.04
CA THR A 126 6.84 3.28 5.53
C THR A 126 6.62 4.32 6.62
N LEU A 127 6.31 3.91 7.86
CA LEU A 127 6.20 4.82 9.00
C LEU A 127 7.53 5.56 9.25
N ILE A 128 8.65 4.85 9.27
CA ILE A 128 9.98 5.47 9.44
C ILE A 128 10.22 6.51 8.36
N VAL A 129 9.99 6.17 7.08
CA VAL A 129 10.15 7.12 5.97
C VAL A 129 9.25 8.35 6.14
N PHE A 130 7.99 8.16 6.52
CA PHE A 130 7.08 9.28 6.75
C PHE A 130 7.55 10.15 7.92
N LEU A 131 8.01 9.57 9.03
CA LEU A 131 8.56 10.31 10.16
C LEU A 131 9.81 11.12 9.75
N LEU A 132 10.68 10.56 8.91
CA LEU A 132 11.83 11.27 8.36
C LEU A 132 11.41 12.48 7.51
N PHE A 133 10.31 12.40 6.75
CA PHE A 133 9.78 13.57 6.03
C PHE A 133 9.40 14.73 6.94
N ARG A 134 9.11 14.48 8.23
CA ARG A 134 8.74 15.54 9.17
C ARG A 134 9.92 16.36 9.68
N ILE A 135 11.16 15.93 9.44
CA ILE A 135 12.35 16.70 9.81
C ILE A 135 12.23 18.09 9.15
N PRO A 136 12.36 19.22 9.90
CA PRO A 136 12.01 20.55 9.42
C PRO A 136 12.63 20.92 8.07
N PHE A 137 13.90 20.57 7.85
CA PHE A 137 14.61 20.83 6.59
C PHE A 137 14.01 20.07 5.39
N ILE A 138 13.55 18.84 5.61
CA ILE A 138 12.92 17.99 4.58
C ILE A 138 11.48 18.42 4.34
N TRP A 139 10.72 18.66 5.42
CA TRP A 139 9.32 19.02 5.37
C TRP A 139 9.05 20.25 4.48
N GLN A 140 9.93 21.26 4.53
CA GLN A 140 9.82 22.46 3.69
C GLN A 140 9.66 22.14 2.19
N GLY A 141 10.28 21.06 1.70
CA GLY A 141 10.15 20.63 0.31
C GLY A 141 9.08 19.55 0.10
N VAL A 142 8.93 18.61 1.04
CA VAL A 142 8.07 17.42 0.89
C VAL A 142 6.60 17.70 1.19
N ASP A 143 6.28 18.79 1.90
CA ASP A 143 4.92 19.19 2.25
C ASP A 143 3.93 18.98 1.08
N PHE A 144 3.12 17.93 1.20
CA PHE A 144 2.24 17.45 0.14
C PHE A 144 1.14 18.45 -0.20
N VAL A 145 0.81 19.34 0.73
CA VAL A 145 -0.22 20.39 0.57
C VAL A 145 0.27 21.50 -0.35
N LYS A 146 1.59 21.76 -0.36
CA LYS A 146 2.21 22.79 -1.21
C LYS A 146 2.44 22.32 -2.65
N ALA A 147 2.25 21.03 -2.92
CA ALA A 147 2.36 20.44 -4.25
C ALA A 147 1.06 20.65 -5.04
N LYS A 148 1.14 20.98 -6.33
CA LYS A 148 -0.05 20.83 -7.19
C LYS A 148 -0.32 19.35 -7.40
N ALA A 149 -1.59 18.93 -7.41
CA ALA A 149 -1.96 17.53 -7.65
C ALA A 149 -1.35 16.97 -8.96
N SER A 150 -1.21 17.79 -10.00
CA SER A 150 -0.56 17.40 -11.26
C SER A 150 0.90 16.97 -11.10
N GLN A 151 1.62 17.48 -10.09
CA GLN A 151 2.99 17.09 -9.79
C GLN A 151 3.08 15.72 -9.12
N ASN A 152 2.02 15.29 -8.42
CA ASN A 152 1.97 14.03 -7.69
C ASN A 152 1.25 12.91 -8.47
N LYS A 153 0.49 13.25 -9.52
CA LYS A 153 -0.19 12.27 -10.40
C LYS A 153 0.75 11.16 -10.93
N PRO A 154 1.99 11.43 -11.38
CA PRO A 154 2.91 10.37 -11.80
C PRO A 154 3.19 9.35 -10.69
N ALA A 155 3.30 9.82 -9.45
CA ALA A 155 3.51 8.94 -8.30
C ALA A 155 2.27 8.08 -8.01
N GLY A 156 1.06 8.65 -8.16
CA GLY A 156 -0.19 7.90 -8.07
C GLY A 156 -0.32 6.83 -9.16
N GLY A 157 0.05 7.16 -10.40
CA GLY A 157 0.11 6.20 -11.51
C GLY A 157 1.12 5.08 -11.25
N ALA A 158 2.33 5.43 -10.80
CA ALA A 158 3.35 4.45 -10.42
C ALA A 158 2.91 3.56 -9.26
N ALA A 159 2.28 4.11 -8.23
CA ALA A 159 1.72 3.36 -7.12
C ALA A 159 0.66 2.35 -7.59
N ALA A 160 -0.24 2.76 -8.50
CA ALA A 160 -1.23 1.85 -9.09
C ALA A 160 -0.57 0.73 -9.89
N ILE A 161 0.40 1.03 -10.76
CA ILE A 161 1.12 0.01 -11.54
C ILE A 161 1.83 -0.97 -10.61
N LEU A 162 2.63 -0.49 -9.65
CA LEU A 162 3.41 -1.34 -8.77
C LEU A 162 2.50 -2.19 -7.87
N LEU A 163 1.38 -1.63 -7.39
CA LEU A 163 0.37 -2.41 -6.67
C LEU A 163 -0.30 -3.45 -7.58
N GLY A 164 -0.54 -3.13 -8.85
CA GLY A 164 -1.05 -4.06 -9.85
C GLY A 164 -0.09 -5.24 -10.07
N ILE A 165 1.19 -4.96 -10.29
CA ILE A 165 2.26 -5.97 -10.41
C ILE A 165 2.30 -6.83 -9.14
N MET A 166 2.29 -6.22 -7.96
CA MET A 166 2.28 -6.94 -6.70
C MET A 166 1.06 -7.86 -6.61
N THR A 167 -0.13 -7.38 -6.95
CA THR A 167 -1.37 -8.17 -6.92
C THR A 167 -1.30 -9.37 -7.87
N LEU A 168 -0.69 -9.22 -9.05
CA LEU A 168 -0.51 -10.32 -10.02
C LEU A 168 0.53 -11.36 -9.59
N THR A 169 1.50 -10.96 -8.77
CA THR A 169 2.67 -11.79 -8.46
C THR A 169 2.67 -12.34 -7.04
N ILE A 170 1.87 -11.78 -6.13
CA ILE A 170 1.90 -12.13 -4.70
C ILE A 170 1.55 -13.60 -4.45
N GLN A 171 0.69 -14.22 -5.26
CA GLN A 171 0.36 -15.65 -5.14
C GLN A 171 1.57 -16.57 -5.37
N HIS A 172 2.54 -16.13 -6.18
CA HIS A 172 3.78 -16.84 -6.43
C HIS A 172 4.80 -16.54 -5.33
N ALA A 173 4.90 -15.27 -4.91
CA ALA A 173 5.80 -14.85 -3.85
C ALA A 173 5.47 -15.49 -2.49
N MET A 174 4.18 -15.76 -2.24
CA MET A 174 3.69 -16.35 -1.00
C MET A 174 3.50 -17.87 -1.06
N ALA A 175 3.72 -18.50 -2.23
CA ALA A 175 3.47 -19.92 -2.44
C ALA A 175 4.23 -20.82 -1.45
N SER A 176 5.49 -20.52 -1.15
CA SER A 176 6.33 -21.33 -0.25
C SER A 176 5.82 -21.36 1.18
N THR A 177 5.05 -20.36 1.60
CA THR A 177 4.49 -20.25 2.97
C THR A 177 2.99 -20.56 3.03
N HIS A 178 2.34 -20.73 1.87
CA HIS A 178 0.90 -20.95 1.75
C HIS A 178 0.53 -22.23 0.99
N THR A 179 1.47 -23.17 0.86
CA THR A 179 1.21 -24.49 0.28
C THR A 179 1.01 -25.53 1.37
N TRP A 180 -0.18 -26.14 1.41
CA TRP A 180 -0.52 -27.23 2.34
C TRP A 180 -1.05 -28.43 1.57
N GLY A 181 -0.52 -29.63 1.84
CA GLY A 181 -0.94 -30.85 1.16
C GLY A 181 -0.76 -30.81 -0.37
N GLY A 182 0.23 -30.06 -0.87
CA GLY A 182 0.46 -29.89 -2.32
C GLY A 182 -0.43 -28.85 -3.00
N VAL A 183 -1.34 -28.19 -2.27
CA VAL A 183 -2.23 -27.15 -2.80
C VAL A 183 -1.72 -25.76 -2.39
N ASN A 184 -1.54 -24.85 -3.35
CA ASN A 184 -1.15 -23.46 -3.10
C ASN A 184 -2.39 -22.60 -2.77
N TYR A 185 -2.58 -22.28 -1.49
CA TYR A 185 -3.70 -21.45 -1.04
C TYR A 185 -3.46 -19.94 -1.26
N ALA A 186 -2.25 -19.51 -1.61
CA ALA A 186 -2.05 -18.12 -2.05
C ALA A 186 -2.72 -17.83 -3.40
N ASP A 187 -3.10 -18.87 -4.17
CA ASP A 187 -3.83 -18.78 -5.43
C ASP A 187 -5.36 -18.84 -5.25
N ALA A 188 -5.87 -18.85 -4.01
CA ALA A 188 -7.30 -18.98 -3.71
C ALA A 188 -8.17 -17.88 -4.35
N PHE A 189 -7.59 -16.71 -4.66
CA PHE A 189 -8.27 -15.57 -5.28
C PHE A 189 -7.73 -15.24 -6.67
N SER A 190 -7.13 -16.20 -7.38
CA SER A 190 -6.41 -16.01 -8.65
C SER A 190 -7.13 -15.12 -9.66
N SER A 191 -8.41 -15.43 -9.96
CA SER A 191 -9.19 -14.68 -10.95
C SER A 191 -9.46 -13.24 -10.50
N THR A 192 -9.82 -13.03 -9.24
CA THR A 192 -10.10 -11.69 -8.69
C THR A 192 -8.82 -10.86 -8.63
N MET A 193 -7.71 -11.46 -8.19
CA MET A 193 -6.40 -10.80 -8.15
C MET A 193 -5.90 -10.47 -9.55
N THR A 194 -6.11 -11.36 -10.53
CA THR A 194 -5.79 -11.11 -11.94
C THR A 194 -6.57 -9.92 -12.48
N ALA A 195 -7.89 -9.90 -12.27
CA ALA A 195 -8.75 -8.81 -12.72
C ALA A 195 -8.37 -7.46 -12.09
N ILE A 196 -8.17 -7.44 -10.76
CA ILE A 196 -7.76 -6.22 -10.04
C ILE A 196 -6.36 -5.77 -10.46
N GLY A 197 -5.42 -6.71 -10.58
CA GLY A 197 -4.05 -6.45 -10.99
C GLY A 197 -3.98 -5.80 -12.38
N ILE A 198 -4.67 -6.39 -13.37
CA ILE A 198 -4.79 -5.81 -14.72
C ILE A 198 -5.48 -4.44 -14.67
N GLY A 199 -6.56 -4.32 -13.90
CA GLY A 199 -7.27 -3.05 -13.73
C GLY A 199 -6.37 -1.94 -13.18
N LEU A 200 -5.52 -2.25 -12.21
CA LEU A 200 -4.55 -1.33 -11.64
C LEU A 200 -3.43 -0.95 -12.62
N LEU A 201 -2.95 -1.90 -13.44
CA LEU A 201 -2.01 -1.62 -14.52
C LEU A 201 -2.61 -0.65 -15.54
N ILE A 202 -3.85 -0.90 -15.97
CA ILE A 202 -4.57 -0.05 -16.93
C ILE A 202 -4.83 1.33 -16.33
N LEU A 203 -5.27 1.41 -15.06
CA LEU A 203 -5.49 2.67 -14.36
C LEU A 203 -4.19 3.48 -14.30
N GLY A 204 -3.09 2.85 -13.89
CA GLY A 204 -1.80 3.51 -13.78
C GLY A 204 -1.29 4.00 -15.13
N ALA A 205 -1.35 3.17 -16.17
CA ALA A 205 -1.01 3.56 -17.54
C ALA A 205 -1.89 4.71 -18.05
N GLY A 206 -3.20 4.66 -17.77
CA GLY A 206 -4.15 5.72 -18.12
C GLY A 206 -3.83 7.07 -17.47
N ILE A 207 -3.36 7.06 -16.22
CA ILE A 207 -2.89 8.29 -15.54
C ILE A 207 -1.69 8.89 -16.29
N PHE A 208 -0.73 8.08 -16.74
CA PHE A 208 0.42 8.57 -17.53
C PHE A 208 0.01 9.10 -18.91
N VAL A 209 -0.87 8.39 -19.63
CA VAL A 209 -1.36 8.83 -20.95
C VAL A 209 -2.16 10.14 -20.85
N SER A 210 -3.00 10.28 -19.81
CA SER A 210 -3.75 11.51 -19.57
C SER A 210 -2.85 12.73 -19.36
N MET A 211 -1.65 12.52 -18.78
CA MET A 211 -0.66 13.58 -18.62
C MET A 211 0.03 13.95 -19.91
N ALA A 212 0.41 12.97 -20.74
CA ALA A 212 1.05 13.23 -22.03
C ALA A 212 0.16 14.12 -22.92
N LYS A 213 -1.15 13.82 -22.97
CA LYS A 213 -2.14 14.61 -23.70
C LYS A 213 -2.35 16.03 -23.17
N VAL A 214 -2.01 16.33 -21.92
CA VAL A 214 -2.05 17.70 -21.36
C VAL A 214 -0.77 18.47 -21.66
N TRP A 215 0.36 17.78 -21.78
CA TRP A 215 1.67 18.39 -22.00
C TRP A 215 1.88 18.80 -23.47
N GLU A 216 1.39 18.00 -24.42
CA GLU A 216 1.46 18.29 -25.87
C GLU A 216 0.79 19.61 -26.31
N PRO A 217 -0.43 19.96 -25.82
CA PRO A 217 -1.07 21.24 -26.14
C PRO A 217 -0.38 22.41 -25.44
N ALA A 218 0.04 22.23 -24.17
CA ALA A 218 0.68 23.29 -23.40
C ALA A 218 2.01 23.72 -24.04
N HIS A 219 2.82 22.77 -24.50
CA HIS A 219 4.07 23.08 -25.18
C HIS A 219 3.84 23.79 -26.53
N ARG A 220 2.80 23.40 -27.28
CA ARG A 220 2.42 24.06 -28.54
C ARG A 220 2.03 25.53 -28.34
N LEU A 221 1.27 25.83 -27.28
CA LEU A 221 0.87 27.19 -26.95
C LEU A 221 2.06 28.07 -26.51
N GLU A 222 2.96 27.52 -25.70
CA GLU A 222 4.18 28.24 -25.25
C GLU A 222 5.14 28.55 -26.41
N VAL A 223 5.20 27.68 -27.43
CA VAL A 223 5.98 27.92 -28.66
C VAL A 223 5.33 28.98 -29.54
N GLN A 224 3.99 29.01 -29.61
CA GLN A 224 3.27 30.07 -30.33
C GLN A 224 3.45 31.44 -29.68
N GLU A 225 3.43 31.55 -28.36
CA GLU A 225 3.63 32.83 -27.64
C GLU A 225 5.07 33.36 -27.74
N ARG A 226 6.08 32.50 -27.93
CA ARG A 226 7.48 32.91 -28.12
C ARG A 226 7.85 33.21 -29.57
N GLY A 227 7.00 32.81 -30.51
CA GLY A 227 7.18 33.04 -31.94
C GLY A 227 6.39 34.23 -32.49
N ALA A 228 5.57 34.88 -31.66
CA ALA A 228 4.83 36.12 -31.94
C ALA A 228 5.53 37.31 -31.28
#